data_AF-A0A349GX23-F1
#
_entry.id   AF-A0A349GX23-F1
#
_cell.length_a   1.000
_cell.length_b   1.000
_cell.length_c   1.000
_cell.angle_alpha   90.00
_cell.angle_beta   90.00
_cell.angle_gamma   90.00
#
_symmetry.space_group_name_H-M   'P 1'
#
loop_
_entity.id
_entity.type
_entity.pdbx_description
1 polymer ?
#
loop_
_entity_poly.entity_id
_entity_poly.type
_entity_poly.pdbx_seq_one_letter_code
_entity_poly.pdbx_strand_id
1 'polypeptide(L)'
;MQEGKSAAQHGRTAFADLAGKYLTFKLDAEEFGLEILKVQEIIKMMDITRVPRTPAFVRGVINLRGKVIPVVDLRLKFEMERREGTDKTCIIV
;
A
#
# COMPACT_ATOMS: atom_id res chain seq x y z
N MET A 1 -14.41 38.77 -27.09
CA MET A 1 -13.14 38.07 -26.78
C MET A 1 -13.02 37.88 -25.28
N GLN A 2 -13.45 36.75 -24.71
CA GLN A 2 -12.93 36.18 -23.45
C GLN A 2 -13.39 34.70 -23.36
N GLU A 3 -12.67 33.80 -24.02
CA GLU A 3 -12.69 32.36 -23.72
C GLU A 3 -11.29 32.02 -23.21
N GLY A 4 -11.15 31.44 -22.01
CA GLY A 4 -9.81 31.01 -21.56
C GLY A 4 -9.55 30.75 -20.08
N LYS A 5 -10.53 30.32 -19.25
CA LYS A 5 -10.25 29.99 -17.83
C LYS A 5 -10.77 28.67 -17.26
N SER A 6 -11.40 27.79 -18.03
CA SER A 6 -12.14 26.64 -17.45
C SER A 6 -11.32 25.36 -17.16
N ALA A 7 -10.10 25.19 -17.69
CA ALA A 7 -9.41 23.90 -17.62
C ALA A 7 -8.59 23.65 -16.34
N ALA A 8 -8.12 24.69 -15.63
CA ALA A 8 -7.13 24.54 -14.56
C ALA A 8 -7.69 24.27 -13.16
N GLN A 9 -9.00 24.42 -12.96
CA GLN A 9 -9.61 24.42 -11.62
C GLN A 9 -10.08 23.02 -11.17
N HIS A 10 -10.45 22.14 -12.10
CA HIS A 10 -10.95 20.79 -11.79
C HIS A 10 -9.88 19.84 -11.21
N GLY A 11 -8.61 20.07 -11.55
CA GLY A 11 -7.50 19.24 -11.06
C GLY A 11 -7.03 19.58 -9.63
N ARG A 12 -7.40 20.72 -9.05
CA ARG A 12 -6.99 21.10 -7.68
C ARG A 12 -7.98 20.65 -6.61
N THR A 13 -9.28 20.62 -6.95
CA THR A 13 -10.36 20.26 -6.03
C THR A 13 -10.41 18.75 -5.75
N ALA A 14 -10.19 17.91 -6.76
CA ALA A 14 -10.24 16.44 -6.60
C ALA A 14 -9.17 15.89 -5.63
N PHE A 15 -7.98 16.51 -5.58
CA PHE A 15 -6.93 16.12 -4.62
C PHE A 15 -7.22 16.64 -3.20
N ALA A 16 -7.91 17.78 -3.07
CA ALA A 16 -8.37 18.28 -1.78
C ALA A 16 -9.44 17.35 -1.17
N ASP A 17 -10.30 16.75 -2.00
CA ASP A 17 -11.32 15.78 -1.55
C ASP A 17 -10.73 14.45 -1.06
N LEU A 18 -9.44 14.19 -1.31
CA LEU A 18 -8.71 13.04 -0.78
C LEU A 18 -7.89 13.38 0.47
N ALA A 19 -7.77 14.65 0.84
CA ALA A 19 -7.12 15.06 2.08
C ALA A 19 -7.92 14.50 3.28
N GLY A 20 -7.21 13.85 4.20
CA GLY A 20 -7.84 13.21 5.37
C GLY A 20 -8.55 11.90 5.08
N LYS A 21 -8.42 11.32 3.88
CA LYS A 21 -8.87 9.95 3.58
C LYS A 21 -7.76 8.94 3.79
N TYR A 22 -8.14 7.78 4.33
CA TYR A 22 -7.22 6.71 4.68
C TYR A 22 -7.73 5.37 4.13
N LEU A 23 -6.82 4.55 3.65
CA LEU A 23 -7.04 3.12 3.50
C LEU A 23 -6.86 2.48 4.88
N THR A 24 -7.89 1.82 5.38
CA THR A 24 -7.78 1.04 6.62
C THR A 24 -7.59 -0.44 6.34
N PHE A 25 -6.85 -1.11 7.23
CA PHE A 25 -6.64 -2.55 7.20
C PHE A 25 -6.47 -3.07 8.62
N LYS A 26 -6.66 -4.38 8.81
CA LYS A 26 -6.60 -5.01 10.12
C LYS A 26 -5.38 -5.90 10.27
N LEU A 27 -4.72 -5.78 11.40
CA LEU A 27 -3.74 -6.76 11.89
C LEU A 27 -4.25 -7.28 13.22
N ASP A 28 -4.71 -8.53 13.22
CA ASP A 28 -5.38 -9.15 14.36
C ASP A 28 -6.61 -8.36 14.82
N ALA A 29 -6.64 -7.89 16.07
CA ALA A 29 -7.73 -7.10 16.62
C ALA A 29 -7.59 -5.58 16.38
N GLU A 30 -6.46 -5.14 15.81
CA GLU A 30 -6.14 -3.72 15.65
C GLU A 30 -6.42 -3.23 14.22
N GLU A 31 -6.88 -1.98 14.11
CA GLU A 31 -7.09 -1.29 12.84
C GLU A 31 -5.98 -0.24 12.62
N PHE A 32 -5.37 -0.31 11.44
CA PHE A 32 -4.32 0.60 10.99
C PHE A 32 -4.80 1.39 9.78
N GLY A 33 -4.18 2.55 9.54
CA GLY A 33 -4.51 3.44 8.44
C GLY A 33 -3.27 3.92 7.67
N LEU A 34 -3.39 3.98 6.35
CA LEU A 34 -2.44 4.64 5.45
C LEU A 34 -3.17 5.78 4.73
N GLU A 35 -2.55 6.96 4.65
CA GLU A 35 -3.08 8.05 3.84
C GLU A 35 -3.33 7.54 2.41
N ILE A 36 -4.54 7.73 1.90
CA ILE A 36 -4.93 7.14 0.61
C ILE A 36 -4.05 7.65 -0.54
N LEU A 37 -3.55 8.88 -0.41
CA LEU A 37 -2.66 9.51 -1.40
C LEU A 37 -1.27 8.87 -1.46
N LYS A 38 -0.89 8.07 -0.45
CA LYS A 38 0.38 7.31 -0.42
C LYS A 38 0.22 5.88 -0.96
N VAL A 39 -1.01 5.43 -1.20
CA VAL A 39 -1.30 4.10 -1.74
C VAL A 39 -1.34 4.18 -3.26
N GLN A 40 -0.50 3.41 -3.93
CA GLN A 40 -0.45 3.28 -5.38
C GLN A 40 -1.43 2.22 -5.88
N GLU A 41 -1.41 1.04 -5.28
CA GLU A 41 -2.33 -0.05 -5.62
C GLU A 41 -2.42 -1.09 -4.50
N ILE A 42 -3.52 -1.84 -4.48
CA ILE A 42 -3.70 -3.01 -3.61
C ILE A 42 -3.74 -4.23 -4.53
N ILE A 43 -2.82 -5.15 -4.32
CA ILE A 43 -2.70 -6.37 -5.13
C ILE A 43 -2.88 -7.60 -4.26
N LYS A 44 -3.34 -8.69 -4.87
CA LYS A 44 -3.37 -10.00 -4.20
C LYS A 44 -1.95 -10.46 -3.88
N MET A 45 -1.85 -11.39 -2.95
CA MET A 45 -0.58 -12.07 -2.68
C MET A 45 0.00 -12.65 -3.97
N MET A 46 1.28 -12.39 -4.18
CA MET A 46 2.08 -12.92 -5.27
C MET A 46 3.25 -13.70 -4.70
N ASP A 47 3.94 -14.46 -5.55
CA ASP A 47 5.16 -15.14 -5.15
C ASP A 47 6.24 -14.15 -4.73
N ILE A 48 6.73 -14.32 -3.50
CA ILE A 48 7.77 -13.47 -2.92
C ILE A 48 9.10 -14.20 -3.01
N THR A 49 10.05 -13.59 -3.72
CA THR A 49 11.43 -14.09 -3.78
C THR A 49 12.17 -13.65 -2.52
N ARG A 50 12.57 -14.62 -1.69
CA ARG A 50 13.27 -14.35 -0.43
C ARG A 50 14.64 -13.71 -0.70
N VAL A 51 14.95 -12.63 0.03
CA VAL A 51 16.27 -12.01 0.00
C VAL A 51 17.11 -12.55 1.16
N PRO A 52 18.31 -13.09 0.93
CA PRO A 52 19.18 -13.57 2.02
C PRO A 52 19.64 -12.43 2.93
N ARG A 53 19.94 -12.75 4.20
CA ARG A 53 20.53 -11.82 5.19
C ARG A 53 19.68 -10.58 5.49
N THR A 54 18.37 -10.64 5.26
CA THR A 54 17.44 -9.58 5.68
C THR A 54 16.81 -9.88 7.05
N PRO A 55 16.33 -8.85 7.77
CA PRO A 55 15.53 -9.04 8.96
C PRO A 55 14.32 -9.93 8.71
N ALA A 56 13.82 -10.61 9.75
CA ALA A 56 12.72 -11.58 9.63
C ALA A 56 11.42 -10.97 9.11
N PHE A 57 11.18 -9.68 9.36
CA PHE A 57 10.01 -8.95 8.85
C PHE A 57 10.09 -8.65 7.35
N VAL A 58 11.27 -8.78 6.72
CA VAL A 58 11.41 -8.64 5.27
C VAL A 58 11.10 -10.00 4.66
N ARG A 59 9.94 -10.11 4.00
CA ARG A 59 9.54 -11.32 3.29
C ARG A 59 10.42 -11.57 2.07
N GLY A 60 10.88 -10.50 1.44
CA GLY A 60 11.72 -10.53 0.24
C GLY A 60 11.31 -9.45 -0.74
N VAL A 61 11.30 -9.79 -2.02
CA VAL A 61 10.88 -8.91 -3.10
C VAL A 61 9.83 -9.57 -4.00
N ILE A 62 8.98 -8.76 -4.61
CA ILE A 62 8.09 -9.16 -5.71
C ILE A 62 8.53 -8.44 -6.99
N ASN A 63 8.19 -9.02 -8.14
CA ASN A 63 8.27 -8.34 -9.42
C ASN A 63 6.88 -7.88 -9.83
N LEU A 64 6.62 -6.57 -9.73
CA LEU A 64 5.38 -5.96 -10.16
C LEU A 64 5.63 -5.13 -11.42
N ARG A 65 5.13 -5.64 -12.56
CA ARG A 65 5.25 -4.99 -13.89
C ARG A 65 6.70 -4.59 -14.24
N GLY A 66 7.66 -5.47 -13.93
CA GLY A 66 9.09 -5.25 -14.20
C GLY A 66 9.83 -4.46 -13.10
N LYS A 67 9.13 -3.99 -12.07
CA LYS A 67 9.74 -3.31 -10.92
C LYS A 67 9.92 -4.28 -9.76
N VAL A 68 11.12 -4.31 -9.21
CA VAL A 68 11.45 -5.08 -8.00
C VAL A 68 11.00 -4.27 -6.78
N ILE A 69 9.99 -4.75 -6.08
CA ILE A 69 9.40 -4.07 -4.93
C ILE A 69 9.67 -4.89 -3.65
N PRO A 70 10.29 -4.30 -2.61
CA PRO A 70 10.48 -4.99 -1.34
C PRO A 70 9.13 -5.18 -0.62
N VAL A 71 8.93 -6.36 -0.04
CA VAL A 71 7.73 -6.71 0.71
C VAL A 71 8.08 -6.93 2.18
N VAL A 72 7.37 -6.21 3.04
CA VAL A 72 7.49 -6.29 4.50
C VAL A 72 6.24 -6.95 5.08
N ASP A 73 6.43 -7.92 5.96
CA ASP A 73 5.38 -8.49 6.79
C ASP A 73 5.13 -7.56 7.99
N LEU A 74 3.98 -6.88 7.99
CA LEU A 74 3.65 -5.91 9.03
C LEU A 74 3.44 -6.56 10.40
N ARG A 75 2.97 -7.81 10.48
CA ARG A 75 2.84 -8.51 11.78
C ARG A 75 4.21 -8.66 12.40
N LEU A 76 5.18 -9.19 11.64
CA LEU A 76 6.55 -9.33 12.13
C LEU A 76 7.22 -7.98 12.39
N LYS A 77 6.91 -6.96 11.58
CA LYS A 77 7.48 -5.61 11.76
C LYS A 77 6.98 -4.93 13.04
N PHE A 78 5.75 -5.22 13.46
CA PHE A 78 5.16 -4.73 14.70
C PHE A 78 5.23 -5.75 15.84
N GLU A 79 6.12 -6.74 15.73
CA GLU A 79 6.39 -7.74 16.78
C GLU A 79 5.17 -8.56 17.20
N MET A 80 4.20 -8.70 16.28
CA MET A 80 3.03 -9.54 16.44
C MET A 80 3.31 -10.98 16.01
N GLU A 81 2.48 -11.91 16.48
CA GLU A 81 2.54 -13.31 16.07
C GLU A 81 2.35 -13.46 14.55
N ARG A 82 3.22 -14.25 13.92
CA ARG A 82 3.13 -14.59 12.51
C ARG A 82 1.92 -15.50 12.28
N ARG A 83 1.13 -15.19 11.25
CA ARG A 83 0.04 -16.05 10.78
C ARG A 83 0.18 -16.33 9.29
N GLU A 84 -0.41 -17.43 8.84
CA GLU A 84 -0.53 -17.70 7.42
C GLU A 84 -1.49 -16.70 6.75
N GLY A 85 -1.22 -16.41 5.48
CA GLY A 85 -2.08 -15.54 4.70
C GLY A 85 -3.41 -16.21 4.40
N THR A 86 -4.49 -15.44 4.46
CA THR A 86 -5.83 -15.83 4.02
C THR A 86 -6.14 -15.25 2.65
N ASP A 87 -7.31 -15.56 2.11
CA ASP A 87 -7.91 -14.92 0.92
C ASP A 87 -8.02 -13.38 1.03
N LYS A 88 -8.05 -12.85 2.24
CA LYS A 88 -8.08 -11.41 2.55
C LYS A 88 -6.70 -10.78 2.70
N THR A 89 -5.63 -11.57 2.65
CA THR A 89 -4.26 -11.04 2.72
C THR A 89 -3.87 -10.44 1.38
N CYS A 90 -3.35 -9.22 1.41
CA CYS A 90 -2.97 -8.46 0.22
C CYS A 90 -1.66 -7.70 0.46
N ILE A 91 -1.07 -7.21 -0.62
CA ILE A 91 0.09 -6.32 -0.60
C ILE A 91 -0.41 -4.92 -0.96
N ILE A 92 -0.09 -3.94 -0.11
CA ILE A 92 -0.36 -2.53 -0.33
C ILE A 92 0.96 -1.90 -0.82
N VAL A 93 0.94 -1.28 -1.99
CA VAL A 93 2.08 -0.63 -2.67
C VAL A 93 1.92 0.88 -2.66
#